data_AF-A0A1Y6F224-F1
#
_entry.id   AF-A0A1Y6F224-F1
#
_cell.length_a   1.000
_cell.length_b   1.000
_cell.length_c   1.000
_cell.angle_alpha   90.00
_cell.angle_beta   90.00
_cell.angle_gamma   90.00
#
_symmetry.space_group_name_H-M   'P 1'
#
loop_
_entity.id
_entity.type
_entity.pdbx_description
1 polymer ?
#
loop_
_entity_poly.entity_id
_entity_poly.type
_entity_poly.pdbx_seq_one_letter_code
_entity_poly.pdbx_strand_id
1 'polypeptide(L)'
;MSTYPDAPGHRNVETSIAAAEALTPKLGRLQRMAHAAIRDAGFIGLTADELAVRLDMDRYSIQPRTSELKRKGMIRDCGQRRPNSSGKMAIVWVAV
;
A
#
# COMPACT_ATOMS: atom_id res chain seq x y z
N MET A 1 33.15 8.15 -0.56
CA MET A 1 32.06 8.29 0.44
C MET A 1 31.00 9.19 -0.17
N SER A 2 29.91 8.60 -0.69
CA SER A 2 28.85 9.37 -1.33
C SER A 2 27.89 9.88 -0.25
N THR A 3 28.09 11.12 0.17
CA THR A 3 27.12 11.88 0.97
C THR A 3 25.98 12.23 0.03
N TYR A 4 24.83 11.58 0.19
CA TYR A 4 23.61 11.90 -0.53
C TYR A 4 22.77 12.80 0.40
N PRO A 5 22.62 14.10 0.15
CA PRO A 5 21.66 14.91 0.88
C PRO A 5 20.48 15.19 -0.04
N ASP A 6 19.34 14.53 0.14
CA ASP A 6 18.10 14.96 -0.53
C ASP A 6 16.89 14.52 0.29
N ALA A 7 16.57 15.32 1.30
CA ALA A 7 15.20 15.42 1.75
C ALA A 7 14.39 16.12 0.65
N PRO A 8 13.25 15.56 0.25
CA PRO A 8 12.11 16.40 -0.04
C PRO A 8 10.86 15.93 0.68
N GLY A 9 10.25 16.87 1.41
CA GLY A 9 8.79 16.97 1.46
C GLY A 9 8.13 16.46 2.73
N HIS A 10 8.15 17.29 3.77
CA HIS A 10 6.93 17.48 4.55
C HIS A 10 5.83 17.95 3.59
N ARG A 11 4.95 17.05 3.11
CA ARG A 11 3.83 17.40 2.22
C ARG A 11 2.65 16.43 2.40
N ASN A 12 1.55 16.97 2.90
CA ASN A 12 0.18 16.47 2.73
C ASN A 12 -0.27 15.24 3.55
N VAL A 13 0.33 14.94 4.70
CA VAL A 13 -0.13 13.79 5.52
C VAL A 13 -1.56 14.02 6.04
N GLU A 14 -1.88 15.22 6.53
CA GLU A 14 -3.23 15.52 7.06
C GLU A 14 -4.32 15.51 5.98
N THR A 15 -4.04 16.07 4.80
CA THR A 15 -5.00 16.08 3.68
C THR A 15 -5.20 14.71 3.06
N SER A 16 -4.18 13.84 3.11
CA SER A 16 -4.26 12.50 2.52
C SER A 16 -5.03 11.53 3.42
N ILE A 17 -4.84 11.62 4.75
CA ILE A 17 -5.62 10.85 5.73
C ILE A 17 -7.10 11.22 5.64
N ALA A 18 -7.43 12.52 5.68
CA ALA A 18 -8.82 12.98 5.58
C ALA A 18 -9.48 12.58 4.24
N ALA A 19 -8.73 12.61 3.13
CA ALA A 19 -9.21 12.15 1.83
C ALA A 19 -9.41 10.62 1.80
N ALA A 20 -8.50 9.85 2.39
CA ALA A 20 -8.62 8.39 2.50
C ALA A 20 -9.82 8.00 3.38
N GLU A 21 -10.06 8.69 4.48
CA GLU A 21 -11.24 8.49 5.34
C GLU A 21 -12.54 8.78 4.59
N ALA A 22 -12.61 9.88 3.84
CA ALA A 22 -13.78 10.22 3.02
C ALA A 22 -14.05 9.20 1.88
N LEU A 23 -13.01 8.53 1.37
CA LEU A 23 -13.11 7.52 0.31
C LEU A 23 -13.40 6.11 0.84
N THR A 24 -13.07 5.83 2.09
CA THR A 24 -13.29 4.53 2.75
C THR A 24 -14.73 3.99 2.63
N PRO A 25 -15.81 4.77 2.84
CA PRO A 25 -17.17 4.26 2.67
C PRO A 25 -17.53 3.91 1.21
N LYS A 26 -16.80 4.45 0.22
CA LYS A 26 -17.00 4.16 -1.22
C LYS A 26 -16.17 2.98 -1.72
N LEU A 27 -15.46 2.29 -0.83
CA LEU A 27 -14.67 1.12 -1.17
C LEU A 27 -15.52 -0.15 -1.15
N GLY A 28 -15.34 -0.98 -2.18
CA GLY A 28 -15.85 -2.34 -2.18
C GLY A 28 -15.24 -3.17 -1.04
N ARG A 29 -15.88 -4.29 -0.67
CA ARG A 29 -15.46 -5.14 0.46
C ARG A 29 -13.96 -5.49 0.41
N LEU A 30 -13.46 -5.97 -0.73
CA LEU A 30 -12.06 -6.38 -0.89
C LEU A 30 -11.09 -5.21 -0.82
N GLN A 31 -11.46 -4.03 -1.35
CA GLN A 31 -10.64 -2.82 -1.23
C GLN A 31 -10.52 -2.38 0.24
N ARG A 32 -11.61 -2.45 1.02
CA ARG A 32 -11.59 -2.13 2.45
C ARG A 32 -10.68 -3.09 3.22
N MET A 33 -10.81 -4.39 2.97
CA MET A 33 -9.95 -5.41 3.61
C MET A 33 -8.47 -5.19 3.26
N ALA A 34 -8.16 -4.96 1.98
CA ALA A 34 -6.81 -4.67 1.51
C ALA A 34 -6.23 -3.41 2.17
N HIS A 35 -7.00 -2.32 2.17
CA HIS A 35 -6.58 -1.06 2.78
C HIS A 35 -6.35 -1.19 4.29
N ALA A 36 -7.26 -1.85 5.00
CA ALA A 36 -7.13 -2.08 6.44
C ALA A 36 -5.87 -2.90 6.77
N ALA A 37 -5.62 -3.99 6.07
CA ALA A 37 -4.42 -4.81 6.29
C ALA A 37 -3.11 -4.06 5.97
N ILE A 38 -3.09 -3.24 4.92
CA ILE A 38 -1.93 -2.37 4.60
C ILE A 38 -1.73 -1.32 5.69
N ARG A 39 -2.82 -0.71 6.19
CA ARG A 39 -2.77 0.28 7.27
C ARG A 39 -2.25 -0.33 8.58
N ASP A 40 -2.72 -1.52 8.92
CA ASP A 40 -2.29 -2.25 10.13
C ASP A 40 -0.80 -2.67 10.06
N ALA A 41 -0.26 -2.85 8.86
CA ALA A 41 1.17 -3.10 8.65
C ALA A 41 2.05 -1.85 8.84
N GLY A 42 1.45 -0.66 8.92
CA GLY A 42 2.15 0.61 9.14
C GLY A 42 3.28 0.86 8.14
N PHE A 43 4.43 1.33 8.64
CA PHE A 43 5.60 1.66 7.82
C PHE A 43 6.31 0.44 7.20
N ILE A 44 6.09 -0.77 7.75
CA ILE A 44 6.62 -2.01 7.16
C ILE A 44 5.93 -2.26 5.82
N GLY A 45 4.64 -1.94 5.74
CA GLY A 45 3.81 -2.14 4.55
C GLY A 45 3.67 -3.61 4.17
N LEU A 46 3.03 -3.85 3.03
CA LEU A 46 2.83 -5.20 2.48
C LEU A 46 3.02 -5.20 0.97
N THR A 47 3.66 -6.24 0.46
CA THR A 47 3.56 -6.60 -0.96
C THR A 47 2.18 -7.17 -1.29
N ALA A 48 1.84 -7.24 -2.57
CA ALA A 48 0.58 -7.86 -3.00
C ALA A 48 0.49 -9.34 -2.59
N ASP A 49 1.61 -10.07 -2.62
CA ASP A 49 1.67 -11.47 -2.20
C ASP A 49 1.50 -11.61 -0.67
N GLU A 50 2.19 -10.81 0.14
CA GLU A 50 2.04 -10.84 1.59
C GLU A 50 0.63 -10.41 2.04
N LEU A 51 0.04 -9.46 1.33
CA LEU A 51 -1.34 -9.05 1.55
C LEU A 51 -2.33 -10.18 1.23
N ALA A 52 -2.09 -10.92 0.14
CA ALA A 52 -2.88 -12.08 -0.24
C ALA A 52 -2.81 -13.18 0.82
N VAL A 53 -1.60 -13.50 1.30
CA VAL A 53 -1.38 -14.45 2.40
C VAL A 53 -2.08 -13.98 3.68
N ARG A 54 -1.97 -12.70 4.03
CA ARG A 54 -2.57 -12.16 5.27
C ARG A 54 -4.09 -12.15 5.24
N LEU A 55 -4.69 -11.99 4.07
CA LEU A 55 -6.15 -12.00 3.90
C LEU A 55 -6.71 -13.39 3.59
N ASP A 56 -5.86 -14.42 3.51
CA ASP A 56 -6.20 -15.77 3.06
C ASP A 56 -6.96 -15.75 1.71
N MET A 57 -6.37 -15.00 0.76
CA MET A 57 -6.95 -14.76 -0.56
C MET A 57 -5.95 -15.04 -1.67
N ASP A 58 -6.49 -15.33 -2.85
CA ASP A 58 -5.68 -15.46 -4.04
C ASP A 58 -5.08 -14.10 -4.48
N ARG A 59 -3.81 -14.13 -4.92
CA ARG A 59 -3.08 -12.94 -5.34
C ARG A 59 -3.76 -12.19 -6.49
N TYR A 60 -4.37 -12.89 -7.44
CA TYR A 60 -5.08 -12.28 -8.57
C TYR A 60 -6.33 -11.53 -8.12
N SER A 61 -6.88 -11.86 -6.95
CA SER A 61 -7.98 -11.09 -6.34
C SER A 61 -7.48 -9.79 -5.69
N ILE A 62 -6.27 -9.79 -5.13
CA ILE A 62 -5.68 -8.67 -4.37
C ILE A 62 -4.95 -7.65 -5.26
N GLN A 63 -4.19 -8.10 -6.25
CA GLN A 63 -3.36 -7.23 -7.11
C GLN A 63 -4.17 -6.12 -7.84
N PRO A 64 -5.40 -6.36 -8.32
CA PRO A 64 -6.24 -5.28 -8.85
C PRO A 64 -6.62 -4.25 -7.77
N ARG A 65 -6.85 -4.71 -6.52
CA ARG A 65 -7.26 -3.83 -5.41
C ARG A 65 -6.14 -2.90 -4.98
N THR A 66 -4.89 -3.37 -4.95
CA THR A 66 -3.74 -2.49 -4.68
C THR A 66 -3.62 -1.40 -5.76
N SER A 67 -3.84 -1.75 -7.03
CA SER A 67 -3.80 -0.77 -8.14
C SER A 67 -4.93 0.26 -8.04
N GLU A 68 -6.14 -0.19 -7.68
CA GLU A 68 -7.29 0.69 -7.47
C GLU A 68 -7.11 1.62 -6.26
N LEU A 69 -6.61 1.10 -5.14
CA LEU A 69 -6.31 1.89 -3.94
C LEU A 69 -5.22 2.93 -4.21
N LYS A 70 -4.18 2.57 -4.97
CA LYS A 70 -3.16 3.51 -5.44
C LYS A 70 -3.77 4.62 -6.27
N ARG A 71 -4.64 4.29 -7.25
CA ARG A 71 -5.33 5.28 -8.10
C ARG A 71 -6.24 6.20 -7.29
N LYS A 72 -6.82 5.70 -6.19
CA LYS A 72 -7.62 6.47 -5.23
C LYS A 72 -6.76 7.27 -4.24
N GLY A 73 -5.42 7.18 -4.28
CA GLY A 73 -4.52 7.89 -3.39
C GLY A 73 -4.49 7.34 -1.95
N MET A 74 -5.03 6.15 -1.71
CA MET A 74 -5.16 5.58 -0.36
C MET A 74 -3.96 4.75 0.08
N ILE A 75 -3.15 4.30 -0.89
CA ILE A 75 -1.87 3.63 -0.63
C ILE A 75 -0.80 4.20 -1.57
N ARG A 76 0.45 4.14 -1.13
CA ARG A 76 1.62 4.57 -1.91
C ARG A 76 2.73 3.54 -1.87
N ASP A 77 3.59 3.60 -2.88
CA ASP A 77 4.85 2.86 -2.90
C ASP A 77 5.77 3.45 -1.82
N CYS A 78 6.28 2.61 -0.90
CA CYS A 78 7.21 3.09 0.12
C CYS A 78 8.67 3.17 -0.37
N GLY A 79 8.94 2.81 -1.63
CA GLY A 79 10.27 2.75 -2.22
C GLY A 79 10.99 1.42 -1.97
N GLN A 80 10.48 0.59 -1.05
CA GLN A 80 11.07 -0.72 -0.77
C GLN A 80 10.55 -1.79 -1.73
N ARG A 81 11.36 -2.84 -1.89
CA ARG A 81 11.02 -4.01 -2.69
C ARG A 81 11.31 -5.26 -1.88
N ARG A 82 10.38 -6.22 -1.88
CA ARG A 82 10.55 -7.53 -1.23
C ARG A 82 10.34 -8.66 -2.24
N PRO A 83 11.10 -9.76 -2.14
CA PRO A 83 10.90 -10.90 -3.03
C PRO A 83 9.52 -11.51 -2.81
N ASN A 84 8.82 -11.80 -3.90
CA ASN A 84 7.57 -12.56 -3.87
C ASN A 84 7.83 -14.07 -3.94
N SER A 85 6.75 -14.85 -3.90
CA SER A 85 6.76 -16.31 -4.00
C SER A 85 7.46 -16.85 -5.26
N SER A 86 7.54 -16.06 -6.33
CA SER A 86 8.23 -16.40 -7.58
C SER A 86 9.67 -15.87 -7.65
N GLY A 87 10.22 -15.34 -6.55
CA GLY A 87 11.56 -14.75 -6.49
C GLY A 87 11.69 -13.37 -7.16
N LYS A 88 10.59 -12.76 -7.62
CA LYS A 88 10.59 -11.42 -8.24
C LYS A 88 10.43 -10.34 -7.17
N MET A 89 11.12 -9.22 -7.36
CA MET A 89 11.01 -8.06 -6.47
C MET A 89 9.67 -7.35 -6.65
N ALA A 90 8.82 -7.38 -5.62
CA ALA A 90 7.50 -6.76 -5.60
C ALA A 90 7.51 -5.43 -4.84
N ILE A 91 6.64 -4.51 -5.24
CA ILE A 91 6.42 -3.22 -4.56
C ILE A 91 5.84 -3.48 -3.17
N VAL A 92 6.39 -2.82 -2.17
CA VAL A 92 5.82 -2.75 -0.83
C VAL A 92 4.91 -1.53 -0.74
N TRP A 93 3.64 -1.76 -0.42
CA TRP A 93 2.63 -0.71 -0.28
C TRP A 93 2.45 -0.30 1.17
N VAL A 94 2.30 1.01 1.40
CA VAL A 94 1.95 1.60 2.70
C VAL A 94 0.71 2.46 2.55
N ALA A 95 -0.11 2.56 3.60
CA ALA A 95 -1.27 3.44 3.61
C ALA A 95 -0.83 4.92 3.62
N VAL A 96 -1.70 5.81 3.12
CA VAL A 96 -1.50 7.26 3.11
C VAL A 96 -2.41 7.93 4.12
#